data_AF-A0A9E5JUB2-F1
#
_entry.id   AF-A0A9E5JUB2-F1
#
_cell.length_a   1.000
_cell.length_b   1.000
_cell.length_c   1.000
_cell.angle_alpha   90.00
_cell.angle_beta   90.00
_cell.angle_gamma   90.00
#
_symmetry.space_group_name_H-M   'P 1'
#
loop_
_entity.id
_entity.type
_entity.pdbx_description
1 polymer ?
#
loop_
_entity_poly.entity_id
_entity_poly.type
_entity_poly.pdbx_seq_one_letter_code
_entity_poly.pdbx_strand_id
1 'polypeptide(L)'
;MIRDFFYFICLLFTASAYLLFGSTLAYANKSNCGDVYDVAIGPWDYADPVNHQGNVAKVERRHFTPNVERLISGESTSEIMPDLAYTLSKFPNHYRALYSLIRFDEQRNGSLPQVGSYKYPFTQSVTCYFERAFQFRPDDAKLYQLYGIYFFKKEDYEQAMENFKKSKELSPSPEADYNIGLVYFEMGDLENAKFFAEKAYAADFPIAGLKNKLLDKGIELK
;
A
#
# COMPACT_ATOMS: atom_id res chain seq x y z
N MET A 1 19.43 10.03 -86.41
CA MET A 1 18.81 8.90 -87.15
C MET A 1 18.68 7.75 -86.14
N ILE A 2 17.89 7.87 -85.07
CA ILE A 2 16.43 7.67 -84.93
C ILE A 2 15.96 6.30 -85.46
N ARG A 3 15.61 5.40 -84.51
CA ARG A 3 14.49 4.43 -84.50
C ARG A 3 14.53 3.72 -83.14
N ASP A 4 13.66 4.10 -82.20
CA ASP A 4 12.32 3.52 -81.94
C ASP A 4 12.36 2.07 -81.42
N PHE A 5 11.97 1.86 -80.15
CA PHE A 5 10.82 1.01 -79.78
C PHE A 5 10.59 0.91 -78.25
N PHE A 6 9.39 1.35 -77.84
CA PHE A 6 8.48 0.79 -76.82
C PHE A 6 8.89 0.48 -75.36
N TYR A 7 8.26 1.25 -74.45
CA TYR A 7 7.51 0.86 -73.24
C TYR A 7 7.95 -0.35 -72.38
N PHE A 8 8.28 -0.13 -71.09
CA PHE A 8 7.55 -0.61 -69.89
C PHE A 8 8.35 -0.33 -68.59
N ILE A 9 7.64 0.15 -67.55
CA ILE A 9 7.89 0.00 -66.10
C ILE A 9 9.27 0.41 -65.54
N CYS A 10 9.29 1.42 -64.66
CA CYS A 10 9.86 1.23 -63.32
C CYS A 10 9.45 2.35 -62.36
N LEU A 11 8.87 1.93 -61.23
CA LEU A 11 8.63 2.71 -60.03
C LEU A 11 9.92 3.36 -59.53
N LEU A 12 9.90 4.67 -59.24
CA LEU A 12 10.88 5.28 -58.35
C LEU A 12 10.18 6.10 -57.27
N PHE A 13 10.35 5.56 -56.06
CA PHE A 13 10.06 6.09 -54.75
C PHE A 13 10.61 7.50 -54.54
N THR A 14 9.81 8.39 -53.94
CA THR A 14 10.29 9.30 -52.91
C THR A 14 9.23 9.43 -51.80
N ALA A 15 9.23 8.47 -50.87
CA ALA A 15 8.56 8.64 -49.59
C ALA A 15 9.50 9.43 -48.67
N SER A 16 9.21 10.71 -48.46
CA SER A 16 9.84 11.51 -47.41
C SER A 16 9.30 11.06 -46.06
N ALA A 17 10.04 10.16 -45.39
CA ALA A 17 9.79 9.75 -44.02
C ALA A 17 10.18 10.88 -43.05
N TYR A 18 9.20 11.67 -42.63
CA TYR A 18 9.31 12.41 -41.38
C TYR A 18 9.02 11.42 -40.24
N LEU A 19 10.08 10.89 -39.63
CA LEU A 19 9.98 10.21 -38.34
C LEU A 19 9.70 11.27 -37.28
N LEU A 20 8.42 11.56 -37.06
CA LEU A 20 7.98 12.11 -35.78
C LEU A 20 8.15 10.99 -34.76
N PHE A 21 9.27 11.02 -34.04
CA PHE A 21 9.35 10.40 -32.71
C PHE A 21 8.39 11.15 -31.81
N GLY A 22 7.09 10.85 -31.95
CA GLY A 22 6.11 11.14 -30.93
C GLY A 22 6.50 10.31 -29.72
N SER A 23 7.20 10.94 -28.77
CA SER A 23 7.28 10.44 -27.41
C SER A 23 5.84 10.39 -26.88
N THR A 24 5.17 9.26 -27.08
CA THR A 24 4.06 8.89 -26.22
C THR A 24 4.69 8.60 -24.87
N LEU A 25 4.91 9.66 -24.10
CA LEU A 25 4.91 9.59 -22.66
C LEU A 25 3.66 8.77 -22.32
N ALA A 26 3.88 7.58 -21.78
CA ALA A 26 2.83 6.81 -21.15
C ALA A 26 2.08 7.80 -20.25
N TYR A 27 0.82 8.05 -20.58
CA TYR A 27 -0.07 8.82 -19.73
C TYR A 27 -0.24 7.97 -18.48
N ALA A 28 0.68 8.12 -17.52
CA ALA A 28 0.62 7.44 -16.24
C ALA A 28 -0.77 7.70 -15.69
N ASN A 29 -1.51 6.63 -15.43
CA ASN A 29 -2.85 6.66 -14.92
C ASN A 29 -2.83 7.50 -13.64
N LYS A 30 -3.18 8.79 -13.73
CA LYS A 30 -3.12 9.71 -12.60
C LYS A 30 -4.19 9.20 -11.65
N SER A 31 -3.74 8.61 -10.56
CA SER A 31 -4.63 7.94 -9.61
C SER A 31 -5.76 8.88 -9.22
N ASN A 32 -6.98 8.34 -9.19
CA ASN A 32 -8.18 9.07 -8.78
C ASN A 32 -8.26 9.25 -7.26
N CYS A 33 -7.22 8.83 -6.53
CA CYS A 33 -7.15 8.99 -5.09
C CYS A 33 -7.07 10.48 -4.72
N GLY A 34 -6.44 11.32 -5.56
CA GLY A 34 -6.33 12.75 -5.33
C GLY A 34 -5.59 13.12 -4.03
N ASP A 35 -5.40 14.43 -3.84
CA ASP A 35 -4.76 14.97 -2.64
C ASP A 35 -5.82 15.55 -1.69
N VAL A 36 -5.88 15.02 -0.46
CA VAL A 36 -6.82 15.46 0.61
C VAL A 36 -6.13 16.36 1.65
N TYR A 37 -4.88 16.73 1.42
CA TYR A 37 -4.08 17.49 2.37
C TYR A 37 -4.57 18.94 2.44
N ASP A 38 -5.10 19.30 3.60
CA ASP A 38 -5.26 20.70 3.97
C ASP A 38 -3.91 21.23 4.46
N VAL A 39 -3.12 21.74 3.49
CA VAL A 39 -1.76 22.26 3.68
C VAL A 39 -1.66 23.39 4.71
N ALA A 40 -2.77 24.04 5.07
CA ALA A 40 -2.77 25.10 6.07
C ALA A 40 -2.62 24.56 7.51
N ILE A 41 -2.99 23.30 7.75
CA ILE A 41 -3.06 22.70 9.09
C ILE A 41 -2.63 21.21 9.06
N GLY A 42 -1.66 20.86 8.22
CA GLY A 42 -1.14 19.49 8.04
C GLY A 42 -0.77 19.23 6.57
N PRO A 43 -0.43 17.99 6.17
CA PRO A 43 -0.19 16.85 7.03
C PRO A 43 1.08 17.00 7.88
N TRP A 44 1.10 16.37 9.04
CA TRP A 44 2.27 16.22 9.89
C TRP A 44 2.76 14.78 9.86
N ASP A 45 4.01 14.60 10.24
CA ASP A 45 4.62 13.27 10.30
C ASP A 45 4.27 12.57 11.60
N TYR A 46 3.58 11.43 11.51
CA TYR A 46 3.28 10.59 12.67
C TYR A 46 4.54 9.99 13.29
N ALA A 47 5.59 9.72 12.51
CA ALA A 47 6.83 9.13 13.02
C ALA A 47 7.71 10.12 13.80
N ASP A 48 7.43 11.42 13.71
CA ASP A 48 8.20 12.47 14.38
C ASP A 48 7.81 12.58 15.87
N PRO A 49 8.74 12.34 16.80
CA PRO A 49 8.48 12.44 18.24
C PRO A 49 7.95 13.81 18.69
N VAL A 50 8.29 14.90 18.00
CA VAL A 50 7.81 16.25 18.33
C VAL A 50 6.30 16.35 18.06
N ASN A 51 5.83 15.74 16.97
CA ASN A 51 4.40 15.74 16.63
C ASN A 51 3.57 14.91 17.62
N HIS A 52 4.15 13.86 18.20
CA HIS A 52 3.51 13.03 19.24
C HIS A 52 3.11 13.82 20.48
N GLN A 53 3.98 14.74 20.94
CA GLN A 53 3.70 15.59 22.10
C GLN A 53 2.73 16.75 21.78
N GLY A 54 2.55 17.06 20.49
CA GLY A 54 1.73 18.17 20.01
C GLY A 54 0.47 17.74 19.27
N ASN A 55 0.56 17.68 17.95
CA ASN A 55 -0.61 17.58 17.07
C ASN A 55 -1.23 16.18 17.07
N VAL A 56 -0.44 15.11 17.20
CA VAL A 56 -0.97 13.72 17.26
C VAL A 56 -1.89 13.58 18.45
N ALA A 57 -1.45 13.95 19.65
CA ALA A 57 -2.26 13.88 20.86
C ALA A 57 -3.54 14.73 20.78
N LYS A 58 -3.56 15.83 20.02
CA LYS A 58 -4.78 16.65 19.80
C LYS A 58 -5.76 15.96 18.87
N VAL A 59 -5.28 15.39 17.76
CA VAL A 59 -6.11 14.68 16.78
C VAL A 59 -6.63 13.38 17.36
N GLU A 60 -5.77 12.55 17.97
CA GLU A 60 -6.19 11.27 18.54
C GLU A 60 -7.27 11.42 19.62
N ARG A 61 -7.18 12.48 20.45
CA ARG A 61 -8.20 12.78 21.48
C ARG A 61 -9.60 13.10 20.94
N ARG A 62 -9.74 13.45 19.66
CA ARG A 62 -11.02 13.86 19.06
C ARG A 62 -11.47 13.01 17.87
N HIS A 63 -10.53 12.36 17.19
CA HIS A 63 -10.77 11.68 15.91
C HIS A 63 -10.15 10.28 15.84
N PHE A 64 -9.31 9.90 16.80
CA PHE A 64 -8.76 8.54 16.84
C PHE A 64 -8.78 8.00 18.27
N THR A 65 -9.97 8.06 18.87
CA THR A 65 -10.20 7.56 20.22
C THR A 65 -10.11 6.03 20.25
N PRO A 66 -10.00 5.41 21.45
CA PRO A 66 -10.01 3.95 21.55
C PRO A 66 -11.25 3.27 20.95
N ASN A 67 -12.37 3.99 20.81
CA ASN A 67 -13.57 3.47 20.14
C ASN A 67 -13.42 3.48 18.62
N VAL A 68 -12.86 4.55 18.04
CA VAL A 68 -12.54 4.62 16.62
C VAL A 68 -11.49 3.56 16.25
N GLU A 69 -10.40 3.46 17.00
CA GLU A 69 -9.32 2.50 16.74
C GLU A 69 -9.81 1.04 16.78
N ARG A 70 -10.71 0.73 17.72
CA ARG A 70 -11.32 -0.60 17.85
C ARG A 70 -12.51 -0.85 16.92
N LEU A 71 -12.90 0.15 16.12
CA LEU A 71 -14.04 0.10 15.21
C LEU A 71 -15.40 -0.12 15.92
N ILE A 72 -15.58 0.50 17.08
CA ILE A 72 -16.81 0.41 17.89
C ILE A 72 -17.80 1.51 17.49
N SER A 73 -17.36 2.76 17.43
CA SER A 73 -18.15 3.93 17.02
C SER A 73 -17.23 5.07 16.58
N GLY A 74 -17.77 6.00 15.79
CA GLY A 74 -17.12 7.30 15.62
C GLY A 74 -17.18 8.15 16.89
N GLU A 75 -16.37 9.20 16.91
CA GLU A 75 -16.30 10.24 17.93
C GLU A 75 -16.90 11.56 17.43
N SER A 76 -16.50 12.03 16.24
CA SER A 76 -17.01 13.30 15.69
C SER A 76 -18.40 13.16 15.07
N THR A 77 -18.66 11.99 14.48
CA THR A 77 -19.99 11.51 14.13
C THR A 77 -20.14 10.14 14.78
N SER A 78 -21.36 9.57 14.85
CA SER A 78 -21.49 8.16 15.28
C SER A 78 -20.83 7.17 14.30
N GLU A 79 -20.40 7.62 13.12
CA GLU A 79 -19.77 6.84 12.07
C GLU A 79 -18.24 6.84 12.20
N ILE A 80 -17.61 5.69 11.95
CA ILE A 80 -16.16 5.52 12.11
C ILE A 80 -15.36 6.22 10.99
N MET A 81 -15.88 6.17 9.75
CA MET A 81 -15.10 6.59 8.58
C MET A 81 -14.72 8.08 8.58
N PRO A 82 -15.61 9.03 8.95
CA PRO A 82 -15.25 10.45 9.04
C PRO A 82 -14.04 10.72 9.94
N ASP A 83 -13.93 10.00 11.05
CA ASP A 83 -12.84 10.14 12.02
C ASP A 83 -11.52 9.53 11.52
N LEU A 84 -11.58 8.34 10.92
CA LEU A 84 -10.41 7.75 10.25
C LEU A 84 -9.92 8.65 9.11
N ALA A 85 -10.84 9.15 8.27
CA ALA A 85 -10.50 10.02 7.15
C ALA A 85 -9.88 11.33 7.61
N TYR A 86 -10.44 11.96 8.65
CA TYR A 86 -9.86 13.17 9.23
C TYR A 86 -8.46 12.90 9.75
N THR A 87 -8.29 11.85 10.56
CA THR A 87 -6.99 11.47 11.14
C THR A 87 -5.93 11.26 10.06
N LEU A 88 -6.26 10.51 9.00
CA LEU A 88 -5.36 10.21 7.90
C LEU A 88 -5.12 11.40 6.95
N SER A 89 -6.01 12.40 6.92
CA SER A 89 -5.75 13.68 6.23
C SER A 89 -4.71 14.53 6.97
N LYS A 90 -4.62 14.40 8.30
CA LYS A 90 -3.65 15.13 9.13
C LYS A 90 -2.34 14.37 9.30
N PHE A 91 -2.39 13.05 9.24
CA PHE A 91 -1.24 12.16 9.41
C PHE A 91 -1.35 11.00 8.41
N PRO A 92 -0.87 11.18 7.18
CA PRO A 92 -1.00 10.16 6.12
C PRO A 92 -0.31 8.85 6.51
N ASN A 93 0.78 8.93 7.28
CA ASN A 93 1.49 7.80 7.82
C ASN A 93 1.08 7.44 9.27
N HIS A 94 -0.16 7.72 9.68
CA HIS A 94 -0.64 7.31 11.00
C HIS A 94 -0.86 5.80 11.08
N TYR A 95 0.17 5.06 11.49
CA TYR A 95 0.21 3.60 11.43
C TYR A 95 -1.00 2.92 12.07
N ARG A 96 -1.44 3.41 13.24
CA ARG A 96 -2.61 2.87 13.94
C ARG A 96 -3.91 3.09 13.15
N ALA A 97 -4.12 4.27 12.59
CA ALA A 97 -5.30 4.59 11.80
C ALA A 97 -5.32 3.84 10.46
N LEU A 98 -4.17 3.69 9.80
CA LEU A 98 -4.03 2.85 8.60
C LEU A 98 -4.36 1.39 8.91
N TYR A 99 -3.90 0.86 10.05
CA TYR A 99 -4.24 -0.50 10.45
C TYR A 99 -5.72 -0.66 10.81
N SER A 100 -6.33 0.30 11.50
CA SER A 100 -7.79 0.33 11.73
C SER A 100 -8.56 0.40 10.41
N LEU A 101 -8.08 1.16 9.42
CA LEU A 101 -8.68 1.25 8.10
C LEU A 101 -8.66 -0.11 7.37
N ILE A 102 -7.54 -0.84 7.40
CA ILE A 102 -7.44 -2.20 6.84
C ILE A 102 -8.48 -3.13 7.49
N ARG A 103 -8.57 -3.10 8.82
CA ARG A 103 -9.56 -3.91 9.57
C ARG A 103 -11.00 -3.52 9.24
N PHE A 104 -11.25 -2.23 8.99
CA PHE A 104 -12.58 -1.75 8.65
C PHE A 104 -12.97 -2.14 7.22
N ASP A 105 -12.02 -2.08 6.29
CA ASP A 105 -12.19 -2.59 4.93
C ASP A 105 -12.52 -4.08 4.91
N GLU A 106 -11.83 -4.87 5.76
CA GLU A 106 -12.08 -6.29 5.97
C GLU A 106 -13.51 -6.55 6.51
N GLN A 107 -13.96 -5.82 7.53
CA GLN A 107 -15.34 -5.92 8.05
C GLN A 107 -16.43 -5.58 7.02
N ARG A 108 -16.06 -4.87 5.95
CA ARG A 108 -16.98 -4.40 4.91
C ARG A 108 -16.72 -5.02 3.54
N ASN A 109 -15.92 -6.09 3.47
CA ASN A 109 -15.58 -6.78 2.22
C ASN A 109 -15.09 -5.82 1.12
N GLY A 110 -14.20 -4.89 1.44
CA GLY A 110 -13.64 -3.94 0.47
C GLY A 110 -14.46 -2.68 0.21
N SER A 111 -15.63 -2.53 0.86
CA SER A 111 -16.57 -1.43 0.61
C SER A 111 -16.53 -0.38 1.73
N LEU A 112 -15.47 0.43 1.76
CA LEU A 112 -15.38 1.55 2.72
C LEU A 112 -16.45 2.63 2.43
N PRO A 113 -17.13 3.16 3.47
CA PRO A 113 -18.08 4.25 3.30
C PRO A 113 -17.40 5.47 2.69
N GLN A 114 -18.08 6.16 1.78
CA GLN A 114 -17.58 7.45 1.30
C GLN A 114 -17.77 8.50 2.40
N VAL A 115 -16.79 9.38 2.57
CA VAL A 115 -16.88 10.51 3.51
C VAL A 115 -17.06 11.82 2.75
N GLY A 116 -18.13 12.54 3.08
CA GLY A 116 -18.35 13.91 2.62
C GLY A 116 -19.48 14.09 1.61
N SER A 117 -20.33 15.06 1.92
CA SER A 117 -21.00 15.93 0.96
C SER A 117 -19.96 16.75 0.18
N TYR A 118 -20.18 16.95 -1.13
CA TYR A 118 -19.59 17.85 -2.16
C TYR A 118 -18.13 18.41 -2.06
N LYS A 119 -17.50 18.54 -0.89
CA LYS A 119 -16.19 19.15 -0.62
C LYS A 119 -15.00 18.19 -0.77
N TYR A 120 -15.21 16.87 -0.73
CA TYR A 120 -14.14 15.86 -0.80
C TYR A 120 -14.53 14.67 -1.69
N PRO A 121 -14.52 14.82 -3.03
CA PRO A 121 -15.01 13.78 -3.96
C PRO A 121 -14.00 12.64 -4.18
N PHE A 122 -13.25 12.23 -3.15
CA PHE A 122 -12.15 11.27 -3.30
C PHE A 122 -12.58 9.85 -2.94
N THR A 123 -12.09 8.89 -3.72
CA THR A 123 -12.32 7.46 -3.48
C THR A 123 -11.80 7.05 -2.11
N GLN A 124 -12.70 6.52 -1.29
CA GLN A 124 -12.33 5.86 -0.04
C GLN A 124 -11.96 4.40 -0.33
N SER A 125 -10.66 4.13 -0.48
CA SER A 125 -10.11 2.78 -0.55
C SER A 125 -8.82 2.71 0.28
N VAL A 126 -8.49 1.53 0.81
CA VAL A 126 -7.21 1.32 1.51
C VAL A 126 -6.04 1.72 0.62
N THR A 127 -6.07 1.32 -0.66
CA THR A 127 -5.02 1.65 -1.63
C THR A 127 -4.83 3.15 -1.81
N CYS A 128 -5.90 3.95 -1.85
CA CYS A 128 -5.80 5.40 -1.95
C CYS A 128 -5.20 6.05 -0.70
N TYR A 129 -5.50 5.52 0.49
CA TYR A 129 -4.86 6.00 1.72
C TYR A 129 -3.37 5.66 1.76
N PHE A 130 -2.98 4.47 1.32
CA PHE A 130 -1.56 4.10 1.22
C PHE A 130 -0.82 4.88 0.14
N GLU A 131 -1.41 5.13 -1.02
CA GLU A 131 -0.78 5.96 -2.05
C GLU A 131 -0.44 7.34 -1.51
N ARG A 132 -1.38 7.96 -0.81
CA ARG A 132 -1.15 9.23 -0.11
C ARG A 132 -0.04 9.11 0.94
N ALA A 133 -0.07 8.06 1.76
CA ALA A 133 0.98 7.81 2.75
C ALA A 133 2.37 7.69 2.11
N PHE A 134 2.50 7.00 0.97
CA PHE A 134 3.76 6.86 0.24
C PHE A 134 4.19 8.16 -0.46
N GLN A 135 3.25 8.95 -0.97
CA GLN A 135 3.57 10.30 -1.48
C GLN A 135 4.15 11.20 -0.37
N PHE A 136 3.68 11.03 0.86
CA PHE A 136 4.14 11.78 2.02
C PHE A 136 5.48 11.25 2.58
N ARG A 137 5.61 9.93 2.71
CA ARG A 137 6.78 9.23 3.27
C ARG A 137 7.12 7.99 2.42
N PRO A 138 7.86 8.14 1.31
CA PRO A 138 8.10 7.04 0.36
C PRO A 138 9.02 5.94 0.93
N ASP A 139 9.91 6.27 1.87
CA ASP A 139 10.89 5.32 2.44
C ASP A 139 10.54 4.90 3.89
N ASP A 140 9.25 4.81 4.21
CA ASP A 140 8.78 4.38 5.54
C ASP A 140 8.53 2.87 5.57
N ALA A 141 9.44 2.13 6.23
CA ALA A 141 9.37 0.69 6.37
C ALA A 141 8.05 0.19 6.99
N LYS A 142 7.43 0.97 7.89
CA LYS A 142 6.18 0.59 8.56
C LYS A 142 4.99 0.71 7.62
N LEU A 143 5.02 1.66 6.68
CA LEU A 143 3.99 1.75 5.63
C LEU A 143 4.02 0.51 4.73
N TYR A 144 5.19 0.13 4.24
CA TYR A 144 5.33 -1.09 3.43
C TYR A 144 4.90 -2.35 4.21
N GLN A 145 5.24 -2.43 5.51
CA GLN A 145 4.76 -3.54 6.34
C GLN A 145 3.23 -3.59 6.41
N LEU A 146 2.57 -2.47 6.72
CA LEU A 146 1.11 -2.41 6.82
C LEU A 146 0.43 -2.67 5.48
N TYR A 147 1.01 -2.20 4.38
CA TYR A 147 0.47 -2.46 3.04
C TYR A 147 0.63 -3.92 2.62
N GLY A 148 1.74 -4.55 3.00
CA GLY A 148 1.91 -5.99 2.88
C GLY A 148 0.87 -6.79 3.67
N ILE A 149 0.54 -6.35 4.89
CA ILE A 149 -0.55 -6.95 5.70
C ILE A 149 -1.90 -6.81 4.98
N TYR A 150 -2.18 -5.66 4.38
CA TYR A 150 -3.40 -5.46 3.61
C TYR A 150 -3.51 -6.46 2.45
N PHE A 151 -2.48 -6.59 1.62
CA PHE A 151 -2.50 -7.54 0.50
C PHE A 151 -2.51 -9.00 0.95
N PHE A 152 -1.80 -9.34 2.02
CA PHE A 152 -1.87 -10.68 2.61
C PHE A 152 -3.30 -11.05 3.01
N LYS A 153 -4.04 -10.11 3.62
CA LYS A 153 -5.47 -10.29 3.96
C LYS A 153 -6.39 -10.37 2.74
N LYS A 154 -5.97 -9.84 1.60
CA LYS A 154 -6.67 -9.98 0.31
C LYS A 154 -6.25 -11.25 -0.44
N GLU A 155 -5.41 -12.09 0.17
CA GLU A 155 -4.81 -13.28 -0.43
C GLU A 155 -3.97 -12.99 -1.68
N ASP A 156 -3.58 -11.72 -1.86
CA ASP A 156 -2.66 -11.27 -2.91
C ASP A 156 -1.22 -11.41 -2.39
N TYR A 157 -0.75 -12.65 -2.40
CA TYR A 157 0.55 -13.02 -1.85
C TYR A 157 1.73 -12.44 -2.62
N GLU A 158 1.56 -12.14 -3.91
CA GLU A 158 2.59 -11.49 -4.72
C GLU A 158 2.84 -10.07 -4.24
N GLN A 159 1.78 -9.26 -4.15
CA GLN A 159 1.87 -7.89 -3.63
C GLN A 159 2.28 -7.87 -2.16
N ALA A 160 1.82 -8.83 -1.35
CA ALA A 160 2.24 -8.95 0.04
C ALA A 160 3.76 -9.19 0.15
N MET A 161 4.30 -10.12 -0.65
CA MET A 161 5.73 -10.44 -0.68
C MET A 161 6.57 -9.23 -1.09
N GLU A 162 6.17 -8.51 -2.14
CA GLU A 162 6.87 -7.30 -2.59
C GLU A 162 6.97 -6.27 -1.47
N ASN A 163 5.85 -5.95 -0.83
CA ASN A 163 5.77 -4.96 0.23
C ASN A 163 6.56 -5.40 1.48
N PHE A 164 6.48 -6.67 1.90
CA PHE A 164 7.27 -7.14 3.04
C PHE A 164 8.77 -7.17 2.75
N LYS A 165 9.19 -7.51 1.52
CA LYS A 165 10.59 -7.39 1.10
C LYS A 165 11.07 -5.96 1.14
N LYS A 166 10.27 -5.01 0.64
CA LYS A 166 10.63 -3.58 0.68
C LYS A 166 10.73 -3.05 2.10
N SER A 167 9.78 -3.43 2.97
CA SER A 167 9.83 -3.11 4.40
C SER A 167 11.12 -3.60 5.05
N LYS A 168 11.50 -4.86 4.78
CA LYS A 168 12.72 -5.48 5.30
C LYS A 168 14.00 -4.84 4.76
N GLU A 169 14.01 -4.43 3.50
CA GLU A 169 15.14 -3.72 2.88
C GLU A 169 15.39 -2.38 3.60
N LEU A 170 14.32 -1.62 3.87
CA LEU A 170 14.40 -0.32 4.54
C LEU A 170 14.74 -0.44 6.02
N SER A 171 14.14 -1.42 6.72
CA SER A 171 14.40 -1.67 8.14
C SER A 171 14.30 -3.17 8.44
N PRO A 172 15.43 -3.89 8.43
CA PRO A 172 15.46 -5.30 8.77
C PRO A 172 14.90 -5.55 10.17
N SER A 173 13.94 -6.47 10.30
CA SER A 173 13.36 -6.85 11.58
C SER A 173 12.92 -8.32 11.58
N PRO A 174 12.87 -8.98 12.74
CA PRO A 174 12.36 -10.34 12.83
C PRO A 174 10.86 -10.42 12.52
N GLU A 175 10.10 -9.35 12.74
CA GLU A 175 8.71 -9.23 12.30
C GLU A 175 8.59 -9.29 10.76
N ALA A 176 9.51 -8.66 10.03
CA ALA A 176 9.51 -8.75 8.58
C ALA A 176 9.85 -10.17 8.08
N ASP A 177 10.82 -10.85 8.71
CA ASP A 177 11.12 -12.26 8.42
C ASP A 177 9.90 -13.15 8.72
N TYR A 178 9.21 -12.94 9.84
CA TYR A 178 7.98 -13.65 10.18
C TYR A 178 6.87 -13.46 9.14
N ASN A 179 6.63 -12.22 8.71
CA ASN A 179 5.62 -11.92 7.70
C ASN A 179 5.95 -12.55 6.34
N ILE A 180 7.22 -12.52 5.92
CA ILE A 180 7.67 -13.21 4.70
C ILE A 180 7.45 -14.72 4.83
N GLY A 181 7.75 -15.31 6.00
CA GLY A 181 7.49 -16.73 6.27
C GLY A 181 6.01 -17.10 6.18
N LEU A 182 5.11 -16.23 6.64
CA LEU A 182 3.66 -16.39 6.46
C LEU A 182 3.27 -16.40 4.97
N VAL A 183 3.83 -15.50 4.15
CA VAL A 183 3.53 -15.48 2.71
C VAL A 183 3.97 -16.76 2.03
N TYR A 184 5.20 -17.22 2.28
CA TYR A 184 5.68 -18.49 1.73
C TYR A 184 4.81 -19.68 2.14
N PHE A 185 4.32 -19.69 3.39
CA PHE A 185 3.41 -20.73 3.85
C PHE A 185 2.11 -20.76 3.04
N GLU A 186 1.47 -19.61 2.84
CA GLU A 186 0.22 -19.53 2.07
C GLU A 186 0.42 -19.84 0.58
N MET A 187 1.61 -19.55 0.04
CA MET A 187 2.00 -19.95 -1.33
C MET A 187 2.35 -21.46 -1.45
N GLY A 188 2.39 -22.20 -0.34
CA GLY A 188 2.73 -23.63 -0.31
C GLY A 188 4.23 -23.94 -0.35
N ASP A 189 5.09 -22.92 -0.33
CA ASP A 189 6.55 -23.08 -0.24
C ASP A 189 6.95 -23.26 1.23
N LEU A 190 6.73 -24.49 1.71
CA LEU A 190 6.93 -24.83 3.12
C LEU A 190 8.41 -24.81 3.54
N GLU A 191 9.33 -24.98 2.59
CA GLU A 191 10.78 -24.92 2.85
C GLU A 191 11.19 -23.48 3.19
N ASN A 192 10.83 -22.51 2.35
CA ASN A 192 11.09 -21.11 2.65
C ASN A 192 10.29 -20.62 3.85
N ALA A 193 9.04 -21.07 4.02
CA ALA A 193 8.25 -20.73 5.21
C ALA A 193 8.96 -21.16 6.51
N LYS A 194 9.49 -22.39 6.55
CA LYS A 194 10.28 -22.89 7.67
C LYS A 194 11.55 -22.05 7.88
N PHE A 195 12.32 -21.81 6.81
CA PHE A 195 13.56 -21.03 6.90
C PHE A 195 13.33 -19.64 7.53
N PHE A 196 12.32 -18.92 7.07
CA PHE A 196 11.98 -17.60 7.59
C PHE A 196 11.39 -17.65 9.01
N ALA A 197 10.63 -18.69 9.35
CA ALA A 197 10.16 -18.91 10.72
C ALA A 197 11.32 -19.12 11.70
N GLU A 198 12.27 -20.01 11.37
CA GLU A 198 13.45 -20.27 12.20
C GLU A 198 14.28 -19.00 12.37
N LYS A 199 14.44 -18.21 11.30
CA LYS A 199 15.16 -16.94 11.37
C LYS A 199 14.48 -15.91 12.29
N ALA A 200 13.16 -15.77 12.19
CA ALA A 200 12.42 -14.85 13.06
C ALA A 200 12.50 -15.28 14.53
N TYR A 201 12.39 -16.58 14.81
CA TYR A 201 12.35 -17.10 16.18
C TYR A 201 13.72 -17.14 16.85
N ALA A 202 14.79 -17.36 16.08
CA ALA A 202 16.16 -17.20 16.54
C ALA A 202 16.50 -15.75 16.95
N ALA A 203 15.70 -14.78 16.51
CA ALA A 203 15.79 -13.37 16.87
C ALA A 203 14.73 -12.96 17.91
N ASP A 204 14.32 -13.89 18.78
CA ASP A 204 13.39 -13.68 19.88
C ASP A 204 12.01 -13.13 19.47
N PHE A 205 11.52 -13.50 18.29
CA PHE A 205 10.16 -13.16 17.82
C PHE A 205 9.21 -14.38 17.68
N PRO A 206 8.96 -15.16 18.75
CA PRO A 206 8.27 -16.46 18.68
C PRO A 206 6.73 -16.33 18.65
N ILE A 207 6.16 -15.68 17.62
CA ILE A 207 4.71 -15.65 17.43
C ILE A 207 4.21 -17.04 17.03
N ALA A 208 3.33 -17.64 17.84
CA ALA A 208 2.88 -19.02 17.65
C ALA A 208 2.16 -19.30 16.30
N GLY A 209 1.63 -18.27 15.64
CA GLY A 209 0.80 -18.43 14.44
C GLY A 209 1.46 -19.25 13.32
N LEU A 210 2.63 -18.81 12.84
CA LEU A 210 3.38 -19.53 11.80
C LEU A 210 3.92 -20.88 12.31
N LYS A 211 4.29 -20.97 13.59
CA LYS A 211 4.74 -22.23 14.21
C LYS A 211 3.66 -23.30 14.13
N ASN A 212 2.43 -22.95 14.54
CA ASN A 212 1.30 -23.86 14.56
C ASN A 212 0.92 -24.27 13.13
N LYS A 213 0.89 -23.31 12.19
CA LYS A 213 0.66 -23.56 10.76
C LYS A 213 1.63 -24.59 10.18
N LEU A 214 2.93 -24.47 10.48
CA LEU A 214 3.95 -25.42 10.03
C LEU A 214 3.82 -26.78 10.72
N LEU A 215 3.54 -26.80 12.02
CA LEU A 215 3.31 -28.03 12.78
C LEU A 215 2.10 -28.82 12.23
N ASP A 216 1.02 -28.14 11.85
CA ASP A 216 -0.16 -28.76 11.21
C ASP A 216 0.17 -29.41 9.86
N LYS A 217 1.29 -29.02 9.23
CA LYS A 217 1.87 -29.65 8.03
C LYS A 217 2.91 -30.72 8.34
N GLY A 218 3.10 -31.08 9.61
CA GLY A 218 4.13 -32.03 10.07
C GLY A 218 5.55 -31.47 10.06
N ILE A 219 5.70 -30.13 10.06
CA ILE A 219 7.00 -29.46 9.99
C ILE A 219 7.34 -28.88 11.36
N GLU A 220 8.34 -29.46 12.00
CA GLU A 220 8.90 -28.94 13.24
C GLU A 220 10.00 -27.91 12.95
N LEU A 221 10.04 -26.88 13.79
CA LEU A 221 11.10 -25.87 13.81
C LEU A 221 12.19 -26.31 14.79
N LYS A 222 13.43 -25.95 14.47
CA LYS A 222 14.58 -26.19 15.34
C LYS A 222 14.60 -25.29 16.57
#